data_AF-A0A5N3VSS6-F1
#
_entry.id   AF-A0A5N3VSS6-F1
#
_cell.length_a   1.000
_cell.length_b   1.000
_cell.length_c   1.000
_cell.angle_alpha   90.00
_cell.angle_beta   90.00
_cell.angle_gamma   90.00
#
_symmetry.space_group_name_H-M   'P 1'
#
loop_
_entity.id
_entity.type
_entity.pdbx_description
1 polymer ?
#
loop_
_entity_poly.entity_id
_entity_poly.type
_entity_poly.pdbx_seq_one_letter_code
_entity_poly.pdbx_strand_id
1 'polypeptide(L)' 'MYDLKAWVEYVVEWAAKDGFLTYGFLTTVILALTPLFLASAVLSWKLAKMIEAREKEQKKKQKRQENIAKAKQLKKD' A
#
# COMPACT_ATOMS: atom_id res chain seq x y z
N MET A 1 -2.54 27.16 -12.42
CA MET A 1 -2.32 25.72 -12.69
C MET A 1 -0.84 25.49 -12.43
N TYR A 2 -0.49 24.70 -11.42
CA TYR A 2 0.92 24.48 -11.05
C TYR A 2 1.63 23.80 -12.23
N ASP A 3 2.52 24.52 -12.89
CA ASP A 3 3.26 24.02 -14.04
C ASP A 3 4.31 23.02 -13.55
N LEU A 4 3.92 21.75 -13.53
CA LEU A 4 4.73 20.65 -13.05
C LEU A 4 6.06 20.59 -13.82
N LYS A 5 6.04 20.99 -15.09
CA LYS A 5 7.23 21.00 -15.95
C LYS A 5 8.23 22.05 -15.48
N ALA A 6 7.76 23.27 -15.18
CA ALA A 6 8.60 24.33 -14.65
C ALA A 6 9.16 24.00 -13.25
N TRP A 7 8.37 23.31 -12.43
CA TRP A 7 8.85 22.84 -11.12
C TRP A 7 9.93 21.75 -11.26
N VAL A 8 9.75 20.80 -12.17
CA VAL A 8 10.74 19.75 -12.45
C VAL A 8 12.01 20.34 -13.06
N GLU A 9 11.89 21.24 -14.03
CA GLU A 9 13.04 21.92 -14.64
C GLU A 9 13.81 22.74 -13.59
N TYR A 10 13.12 23.45 -12.69
CA TYR A 10 13.74 24.17 -11.57
C TYR A 10 14.49 23.23 -10.61
N VAL A 11 13.88 22.09 -10.25
CA VAL A 11 14.52 21.09 -9.38
C VAL A 11 15.74 20.47 -10.04
N VAL A 12 15.67 20.20 -11.35
CA VAL A 12 16.79 19.64 -12.13
C VAL A 12 17.92 20.65 -12.31
N GLU A 13 17.61 21.92 -12.56
CA GLU A 13 18.62 22.96 -12.72
C GLU A 13 19.30 23.29 -11.37
N TRP A 14 18.52 23.30 -10.28
CA TRP A 14 19.04 23.38 -8.91
C TRP A 14 19.93 22.16 -8.59
N ALA A 15 19.50 20.97 -9.01
CA ALA A 15 20.25 19.72 -8.88
C ALA A 15 21.41 19.53 -9.89
N ALA A 16 21.70 20.53 -10.73
CA ALA A 16 22.84 20.52 -11.65
C ALA A 16 23.90 21.56 -11.27
N LYS A 17 23.52 22.65 -10.58
CA LYS A 17 24.41 23.79 -10.28
C LYS A 17 25.29 23.63 -9.04
N ASP A 18 24.86 22.90 -8.01
CA ASP A 18 25.61 22.80 -6.74
C ASP A 18 26.37 21.47 -6.59
N GLY A 19 27.59 21.33 -7.11
CA GLY A 19 28.41 20.10 -7.01
C GLY A 19 28.65 19.49 -5.61
N PHE A 20 28.05 20.00 -4.54
CA PHE A 20 27.86 19.38 -3.21
C PHE A 20 26.66 18.38 -3.15
N LEU A 21 26.07 18.10 -4.31
CA LEU A 21 24.71 17.58 -4.56
C LEU A 21 24.42 16.09 -4.30
N THR A 22 25.39 15.21 -4.03
CA THR A 22 25.05 13.79 -3.82
C THR A 22 24.51 13.51 -2.42
N TYR A 23 24.97 14.23 -1.39
CA TYR A 23 24.55 13.97 -0.02
C TYR A 23 23.37 14.86 0.41
N GLY A 24 23.36 16.16 0.09
CA GLY A 24 22.30 17.07 0.55
C GLY A 24 20.94 16.82 -0.11
N PHE A 25 20.91 16.62 -1.42
CA PHE A 25 19.68 16.27 -2.13
C PHE A 25 19.20 14.88 -1.76
N LEU A 26 20.11 13.89 -1.77
CA LEU A 26 19.76 12.51 -1.42
C LEU A 26 19.29 12.39 0.04
N THR A 27 19.92 13.07 1.00
CA THR A 27 19.45 13.06 2.40
C THR A 27 18.12 13.76 2.55
N THR A 28 17.88 14.88 1.87
CA THR A 28 16.57 15.55 1.92
C THR A 28 15.47 14.68 1.32
N VAL A 29 15.74 14.04 0.18
CA VAL A 29 14.82 13.10 -0.47
C VAL A 29 14.58 11.88 0.42
N ILE A 30 15.63 11.28 0.99
CA ILE A 30 15.50 10.13 1.90
C ILE A 30 14.75 10.53 3.18
N LEU A 31 15.03 11.70 3.76
CA LEU A 31 14.33 12.18 4.95
C LEU A 31 12.86 12.50 4.69
N ALA A 32 12.50 12.92 3.47
CA ALA A 32 11.11 13.08 3.07
C ALA A 32 10.44 11.73 2.74
N LEU A 33 11.14 10.83 2.05
CA LEU A 33 10.61 9.53 1.64
C LEU A 33 10.42 8.59 2.84
N THR A 34 11.34 8.58 3.79
CA THR A 34 11.33 7.65 4.93
C THR A 34 10.04 7.73 5.75
N PRO A 35 9.57 8.91 6.21
CA PRO A 35 8.31 9.01 6.94
C PRO A 35 7.09 8.70 6.06
N LEU A 36 7.12 9.09 4.78
CA LEU A 36 6.07 8.73 3.81
C LEU A 36 5.98 7.22 3.60
N PHE A 37 7.12 6.54 3.51
CA PHE A 37 7.21 5.10 3.34
C PHE A 37 6.78 4.35 4.60
N LEU A 38 7.18 4.83 5.78
CA LEU A 38 6.71 4.29 7.06
C LEU A 38 5.18 4.44 7.21
N ALA A 39 4.62 5.60 6.87
CA ALA A 39 3.18 5.82 6.88
C ALA A 39 2.47 4.85 5.92
N SER A 40 3.00 4.67 4.71
CA SER A 40 2.50 3.70 3.73
C SER A 40 2.56 2.26 4.25
N ALA A 41 3.66 1.87 4.91
CA ALA A 41 3.82 0.54 5.47
C ALA A 41 2.81 0.27 6.60
N VAL A 42 2.58 1.25 7.50
CA VAL A 42 1.59 1.15 8.57
C VAL A 42 0.17 1.01 8.01
N LEU A 43 -0.17 1.80 7.00
CA LEU A 43 -1.46 1.73 6.32
C LEU A 43 -1.64 0.38 5.61
N SER A 44 -0.61 -0.10 4.91
CA SER A 44 -0.60 -1.38 4.23
C SER A 44 -0.77 -2.55 5.20
N TRP A 45 -0.12 -2.49 6.37
CA TRP A 45 -0.30 -3.50 7.41
C TRP A 45 -1.73 -3.50 7.97
N LYS A 46 -2.30 -2.31 8.23
CA LYS A 46 -3.68 -2.20 8.70
C LYS A 46 -4.67 -2.79 7.68
N LEU A 47 -4.47 -2.51 6.39
CA LEU A 47 -5.25 -3.08 5.30
C LEU A 47 -5.09 -4.60 5.22
N ALA A 48 -3.85 -5.12 5.30
CA ALA A 48 -3.58 -6.56 5.29
C ALA A 48 -4.32 -7.29 6.42
N LYS A 49 -4.31 -6.73 7.65
CA LYS A 49 -5.07 -7.30 8.78
C LYS A 49 -6.58 -7.30 8.54
N MET A 50 -7.12 -6.26 7.91
CA MET A 50 -8.55 -6.23 7.57
C MET A 50 -8.92 -7.28 6.52
N ILE A 51 -8.05 -7.49 5.53
CA ILE A 51 -8.23 -8.54 4.52
C ILE A 51 -8.19 -9.92 5.18
N GLU A 52 -7.20 -10.18 6.04
CA GLU A 52 -7.06 -11.46 6.73
C GLU A 52 -8.28 -11.77 7.64
N ALA A 53 -8.80 -10.76 8.34
CA ALA A 53 -10.02 -10.91 9.15
C ALA A 53 -11.24 -11.26 8.29
N ARG A 54 -11.41 -10.54 7.15
CA ARG A 54 -12.51 -10.80 6.21
C ARG A 54 -12.40 -12.19 5.58
N GLU A 55 -11.20 -12.64 5.21
CA GLU A 55 -10.99 -13.98 4.67
C GLU A 55 -11.35 -15.07 5.68
N LYS A 56 -10.95 -14.92 6.95
CA LYS A 56 -11.30 -15.88 8.01
C LYS A 56 -12.82 -15.96 8.21
N GLU A 57 -13.50 -14.82 8.15
CA GLU A 57 -14.96 -14.78 8.27
C GLU A 57 -15.65 -15.41 7.04
N GLN A 58 -15.19 -15.11 5.83
CA GLN A 58 -15.70 -15.70 4.60
C GLN A 58 -15.48 -17.22 4.55
N LYS A 59 -14.29 -17.71 4.94
CA LYS A 59 -13.99 -19.15 5.04
C LYS A 59 -14.94 -19.86 6.02
N LYS A 60 -15.26 -19.25 7.16
CA LYS A 60 -16.26 -19.79 8.10
C LYS A 60 -17.66 -19.84 7.48
N LYS A 61 -18.06 -18.78 6.78
CA LYS A 61 -19.36 -18.69 6.08
C LYS A 61 -19.47 -19.73 4.96
N GLN A 62 -18.43 -19.91 4.14
CA GLN A 62 -18.37 -20.94 3.10
C GLN A 62 -18.47 -22.35 3.68
N LYS A 63 -17.66 -22.69 4.70
CA LYS A 63 -17.73 -24.01 5.36
C LYS A 63 -19.12 -24.31 5.91
N ARG A 64 -19.81 -23.30 6.45
CA ARG A 64 -21.18 -23.47 6.95
C ARG A 64 -22.17 -23.72 5.80
N GLN A 65 -22.04 -23.02 4.68
CA GLN A 65 -22.89 -23.22 3.51
C GLN A 65 -22.65 -24.58 2.85
N GLU A 66 -21.39 -25.02 2.73
CA GLU A 66 -21.03 -26.34 2.22
C GLU A 66 -21.61 -27.46 3.07
N ASN A 67 -21.54 -27.36 4.39
CA ASN A 67 -22.13 -28.35 5.30
C ASN A 67 -23.66 -28.39 5.19
N ILE A 68 -24.32 -27.23 5.03
CA ILE A 68 -25.77 -27.17 4.82
C ILE A 68 -26.15 -27.78 3.45
N ALA A 69 -25.37 -27.50 2.40
CA ALA A 69 -25.60 -28.06 1.07
C ALA A 69 -25.44 -29.58 1.07
N LYS A 70 -24.37 -30.10 1.69
CA LYS A 70 -24.15 -31.54 1.86
C LYS A 70 -25.27 -32.21 2.65
N ALA A 71 -25.69 -31.62 3.77
CA ALA A 71 -26.81 -32.15 4.57
C ALA A 71 -28.15 -32.12 3.83
N LYS A 72 -28.37 -31.13 2.93
CA LYS A 72 -29.57 -31.07 2.07
C LYS A 72 -29.54 -32.09 0.94
N GLN A 73 -28.37 -32.40 0.38
CA GLN A 73 -28.24 -33.48 -0.62
C GLN A 73 -28.46 -34.86 0.02
N LEU A 74 -27.89 -35.10 1.22
CA LEU A 74 -28.03 -36.38 1.93
C LEU A 74 -29.46 -36.71 2.41
N LYS A 75 -30.38 -35.73 2.38
CA LYS A 75 -31.80 -35.92 2.69
C LYS A 75 -32.67 -36.10 1.44
N LYS A 76 -32.09 -35.97 0.25
CA LYS A 76 -32.77 -36.12 -1.04
C LYS A 76 -32.55 -37.49 -1.68
N ASP A 77 -31.49 -38.19 -1.30
CA ASP A 77 -31.36 -39.66 -1.39
C ASP A 77 -32.18 -40.33 -0.27
#